data_AF-A0A1C6NYI7-F1
#
_entry.id   AF-A0A1C6NYI7-F1
#
_cell.length_a   1.000
_cell.length_b   1.000
_cell.length_c   1.000
_cell.angle_alpha   90.00
_cell.angle_beta   90.00
_cell.angle_gamma   90.00
#
_symmetry.space_group_name_H-M   'P 1'
#
loop_
_entity.id
_entity.type
_entity.pdbx_description
1 polymer ?
#
loop_
_entity_poly.entity_id
_entity_poly.type
_entity_poly.pdbx_seq_one_letter_code
_entity_poly.pdbx_strand_id
1 'polypeptide(L)'
;MTAPTLPPAPAPAPRAATPPAAPAARPVRLLLDGDDDHAVHRAAYQWADPAQGRITVDPTPHTTSPAYLALDVLRAMGRETFSRPETERMSTDPAWRAVTCWTLACGLDEVIVLRAHRLTTERLRRLAAWRADTGIRLTLLAHTPEQTDFQRLLEHLTAAGLVDVATVRGTAAVLEAIGPAATGRRSGPPPHDHAYPLPTLPRSSVASFRADCWRRQNATDFAHTDGQYRAGYAAARTWLARTLPPPPALACGTEPAGGPADPTPFTLQETEALRLFLARLTVSSPSVQHTVARVRGAQAGFLSHSVLLNVPDDLISCAGPGLTTVPITPRVVHTITVRLPNPLRAAAMTALLFTGTAKSLLSMTQIASVDEDGTTMAIDRDSRINIGEPPGPRHMYAVPSRARPLLRAAVEFRRRTPRTADAHGLFANCFGTTPRFEALIADAGLPVPGLDHPHPEDDWHKAARCWHLHTPQPPTLDALPRLPGVHR
;
A
#
# COMPACT_ATOMS: atom_id res chain seq x y z
N MET A 1 13.38 -69.53 6.69
CA MET A 1 14.21 -68.37 6.32
C MET A 1 13.44 -67.58 5.26
N THR A 2 12.71 -66.57 5.71
CA THR A 2 11.78 -65.75 4.92
C THR A 2 12.36 -64.33 4.81
N ALA A 3 12.42 -63.82 3.59
CA ALA A 3 13.06 -62.56 3.22
C ALA A 3 12.31 -61.33 3.78
N PRO A 4 13.02 -60.21 4.05
CA PRO A 4 12.40 -58.99 4.56
C PRO A 4 11.73 -58.19 3.44
N THR A 5 10.50 -57.75 3.70
CA THR A 5 9.67 -56.91 2.84
C THR A 5 10.14 -55.45 2.89
N LEU A 6 10.50 -54.87 1.74
CA LEU A 6 10.79 -53.44 1.58
C LEU A 6 9.50 -52.60 1.66
N PRO A 7 9.57 -51.36 2.20
CA PRO A 7 8.43 -50.45 2.25
C PRO A 7 8.09 -49.88 0.86
N PRO A 8 6.82 -49.49 0.61
CA PRO A 8 6.36 -49.00 -0.68
C PRO A 8 6.93 -47.61 -1.02
N ALA A 9 7.20 -47.41 -2.31
CA ALA A 9 7.71 -46.15 -2.85
C ALA A 9 6.70 -44.99 -2.67
N PRO A 10 7.17 -43.76 -2.42
CA PRO A 10 6.30 -42.60 -2.26
C PRO A 10 5.60 -42.22 -3.58
N ALA A 11 4.33 -41.83 -3.46
CA ALA A 11 3.49 -41.41 -4.59
C ALA A 11 4.06 -40.15 -5.29
N PRO A 12 3.93 -40.05 -6.62
CA PRO A 12 4.41 -38.90 -7.37
C PRO A 12 3.65 -37.63 -6.98
N ALA A 13 4.39 -36.55 -6.74
CA ALA A 13 3.86 -35.23 -6.41
C ALA A 13 2.91 -34.72 -7.51
N PRO A 14 1.84 -33.98 -7.15
CA PRO A 14 0.91 -33.43 -8.12
C PRO A 14 1.63 -32.45 -9.06
N ARG A 15 1.46 -32.70 -10.36
CA ARG A 15 1.96 -31.87 -11.46
C ARG A 15 1.51 -30.42 -11.24
N ALA A 16 2.47 -29.51 -11.12
CA ALA A 16 2.21 -28.08 -11.05
C ALA A 16 1.28 -27.67 -12.21
N ALA A 17 0.20 -26.97 -11.87
CA ALA A 17 -0.75 -26.45 -12.85
C ALA A 17 -0.01 -25.54 -13.84
N THR A 18 -0.16 -25.84 -15.13
CA THR A 18 0.33 -25.00 -16.22
C THR A 18 -0.22 -23.59 -16.05
N PRO A 19 0.61 -22.53 -16.10
CA PRO A 19 0.12 -21.17 -16.01
C PRO A 19 -0.88 -20.89 -17.13
N PRO A 20 -1.93 -20.07 -16.88
CA PRO A 20 -2.89 -19.70 -17.90
C PRO A 20 -2.18 -19.05 -19.09
N ALA A 21 -2.54 -19.48 -20.30
CA ALA A 21 -2.02 -18.92 -21.54
C ALA A 21 -2.23 -17.40 -21.57
N ALA A 22 -1.16 -16.64 -21.88
CA ALA A 22 -1.23 -15.20 -21.98
C ALA A 22 -2.32 -14.77 -22.98
N PRO A 23 -3.15 -13.76 -22.66
CA PRO A 23 -4.16 -13.27 -23.58
C PRO A 23 -3.49 -12.84 -24.89
N ALA A 24 -4.07 -13.23 -26.03
CA ALA A 24 -3.55 -12.87 -27.35
C ALA A 24 -3.31 -11.36 -27.43
N ALA A 25 -2.05 -10.97 -27.69
CA ALA A 25 -1.63 -9.59 -27.64
C ALA A 25 -2.38 -8.77 -28.70
N ARG A 26 -3.08 -7.70 -28.28
CA ARG A 26 -3.87 -6.84 -29.19
C ARG A 26 -2.92 -6.05 -30.10
N PRO A 27 -3.19 -5.94 -31.41
CA PRO A 27 -2.26 -5.32 -32.36
C PRO A 27 -1.92 -3.88 -31.97
N VAL A 28 -0.68 -3.48 -32.27
CA VAL A 28 -0.19 -2.10 -32.09
C VAL A 28 -0.90 -1.21 -33.09
N ARG A 29 -1.49 -0.10 -32.63
CA ARG A 29 -2.15 0.86 -33.52
C ARG A 29 -1.15 1.93 -33.95
N LEU A 30 -0.95 2.13 -35.25
CA LEU A 30 -0.13 3.19 -35.80
C LEU A 30 -1.03 4.25 -36.44
N LEU A 31 -1.10 5.42 -35.81
CA LEU A 31 -1.85 6.58 -36.28
C LEU A 31 -0.90 7.48 -37.08
N LEU A 32 -1.22 7.70 -38.36
CA LEU A 32 -0.42 8.52 -39.25
C LEU A 32 -1.08 9.88 -39.46
N ASP A 33 -0.45 10.90 -38.90
CA ASP A 33 -0.84 12.30 -39.06
C ASP A 33 0.08 12.95 -40.10
N GLY A 34 -0.39 13.03 -41.35
CA GLY A 34 0.40 13.54 -42.47
C GLY A 34 0.69 15.04 -42.40
N ASP A 35 -0.13 15.80 -41.67
CA ASP A 35 -0.11 17.27 -41.66
C ASP A 35 0.48 17.86 -40.37
N ASP A 36 0.88 17.02 -39.40
CA ASP A 36 1.30 17.42 -38.03
C ASP A 36 0.22 18.32 -37.37
N ASP A 37 -1.04 17.89 -37.46
CA ASP A 37 -2.18 18.68 -37.05
C ASP A 37 -2.19 18.87 -35.52
N HIS A 38 -2.13 20.13 -35.08
CA HIS A 38 -2.25 20.51 -33.68
C HIS A 38 -3.54 19.99 -33.02
N ALA A 39 -4.62 19.79 -33.77
CA ALA A 39 -5.87 19.21 -33.27
C ALA A 39 -5.69 17.75 -32.84
N VAL A 40 -4.92 16.97 -33.59
CA VAL A 40 -4.60 15.56 -33.28
C VAL A 40 -3.75 15.49 -32.01
N HIS A 41 -2.72 16.34 -31.92
CA HIS A 41 -1.86 16.42 -30.72
C HIS A 41 -2.68 16.81 -29.47
N ARG A 42 -3.55 17.81 -29.60
CA ARG A 42 -4.45 18.26 -28.53
C ARG A 42 -5.41 17.15 -28.10
N ALA A 43 -6.02 16.44 -29.05
CA ALA A 43 -6.94 15.35 -28.76
C ALA A 43 -6.26 14.23 -27.98
N ALA A 44 -5.04 13.84 -28.36
CA ALA A 44 -4.27 12.83 -27.64
C ALA A 44 -3.99 13.25 -26.18
N TYR A 45 -3.67 14.52 -25.93
CA TYR A 45 -3.47 15.03 -24.57
C TYR A 45 -4.76 15.12 -23.75
N GLN A 46 -5.88 15.46 -24.38
CA GLN A 46 -7.18 15.55 -23.74
C GLN A 46 -7.78 14.17 -23.44
N TRP A 47 -7.43 13.16 -24.22
CA TRP A 47 -7.79 11.77 -24.01
C TRP A 47 -7.12 11.15 -22.77
N ALA A 48 -5.91 11.60 -22.42
CA ALA A 48 -5.16 11.05 -21.31
C ALA A 48 -5.86 11.27 -19.96
N ASP A 49 -6.03 10.18 -19.21
CA ASP A 49 -6.53 10.16 -17.85
C ASP A 49 -5.87 9.00 -17.08
N PRO A 50 -4.77 9.27 -16.35
CA PRO A 50 -4.03 8.24 -15.63
C PRO A 50 -4.89 7.52 -14.58
N ALA A 51 -5.94 8.16 -14.05
CA ALA A 51 -6.85 7.55 -13.08
C ALA A 51 -7.79 6.51 -13.73
N GLN A 52 -7.96 6.55 -15.05
CA GLN A 52 -8.75 5.62 -15.86
C GLN A 52 -7.86 4.69 -16.71
N GLY A 53 -6.57 4.58 -16.37
CA GLY A 53 -5.68 3.65 -17.06
C GLY A 53 -5.13 4.14 -18.41
N ARG A 54 -5.31 5.43 -18.75
CA ARG A 54 -4.97 5.98 -20.07
C ARG A 54 -3.90 7.06 -19.98
N ILE A 55 -2.79 6.93 -20.69
CA ILE A 55 -1.71 7.92 -20.68
C ILE A 55 -1.24 8.30 -22.08
N THR A 56 -0.90 9.58 -22.25
CA THR A 56 -0.26 10.09 -23.46
C THR A 56 1.16 10.52 -23.13
N VAL A 57 2.13 9.93 -23.83
CA VAL A 57 3.56 10.12 -23.64
C VAL A 57 4.06 10.99 -24.78
N ASP A 58 4.73 12.08 -24.43
CA ASP A 58 5.43 12.94 -25.38
C ASP A 58 6.94 12.78 -25.18
N PRO A 59 7.62 12.02 -26.04
CA PRO A 59 9.06 11.82 -25.97
C PRO A 59 9.83 13.14 -25.95
N THR A 60 10.71 13.33 -24.95
CA THR A 60 11.59 14.50 -24.88
C THR A 60 12.44 14.56 -26.16
N PRO A 61 12.37 15.65 -26.95
CA PRO A 61 13.01 15.74 -28.26
C PRO A 61 14.54 15.71 -28.13
N HIS A 62 15.22 15.23 -29.17
CA HIS A 62 16.69 15.18 -29.29
C HIS A 62 17.41 14.35 -28.21
N THR A 63 16.68 13.51 -27.44
CA THR A 63 17.28 12.55 -26.51
C THR A 63 17.32 11.15 -27.14
N THR A 64 18.51 10.55 -27.19
CA THR A 64 18.70 9.18 -27.71
C THR A 64 18.75 8.13 -26.59
N SER A 65 18.89 8.56 -25.33
CA SER A 65 18.99 7.67 -24.19
C SER A 65 17.65 6.98 -23.88
N PRO A 66 17.60 5.63 -23.82
CA PRO A 66 16.39 4.89 -23.47
C PRO A 66 15.87 5.17 -22.06
N ALA A 67 16.71 5.67 -21.16
CA ALA A 67 16.29 6.08 -19.82
C ALA A 67 15.30 7.25 -19.89
N TYR A 68 15.56 8.26 -20.73
CA TYR A 68 14.68 9.42 -20.87
C TYR A 68 13.28 9.05 -21.34
N LEU A 69 13.15 8.06 -22.23
CA LEU A 69 11.83 7.56 -22.62
C LEU A 69 11.07 6.98 -21.41
N ALA A 70 11.72 6.19 -20.56
CA ALA A 70 11.09 5.70 -19.34
C ALA A 70 10.70 6.85 -18.41
N LEU A 71 11.51 7.90 -18.32
CA LEU A 71 11.18 9.10 -17.54
C LEU A 71 9.97 9.84 -18.12
N ASP A 72 9.87 9.96 -19.44
CA ASP A 72 8.72 10.57 -20.13
C ASP A 72 7.44 9.77 -19.86
N VAL A 73 7.54 8.43 -19.88
CA VAL A 73 6.44 7.53 -19.53
C VAL A 73 6.02 7.72 -18.07
N LEU A 74 6.97 7.76 -17.13
CA LEU A 74 6.67 8.03 -15.72
C LEU A 74 6.04 9.42 -15.53
N ARG A 75 6.52 10.44 -16.26
CA ARG A 75 5.94 11.78 -16.25
C ARG A 75 4.50 11.78 -16.75
N ALA A 76 4.19 11.04 -17.81
CA ALA A 76 2.83 10.87 -18.32
C ALA A 76 1.89 10.19 -17.30
N MET A 77 2.42 9.37 -16.40
CA MET A 77 1.68 8.81 -15.24
C MET A 77 1.51 9.81 -14.08
N GLY A 78 1.96 11.06 -14.23
CA GLY A 78 1.92 12.10 -13.19
C GLY A 78 3.10 12.05 -12.22
N ARG A 79 4.25 11.47 -12.60
CA ARG A 79 5.45 11.35 -11.75
C ARG A 79 6.48 12.42 -12.14
N GLU A 80 6.45 13.57 -11.47
CA GLU A 80 7.04 14.82 -11.97
C GLU A 80 8.45 15.15 -11.42
N THR A 81 9.06 14.27 -10.62
CA THR A 81 10.25 14.64 -9.82
C THR A 81 11.56 14.80 -10.59
N PHE A 82 11.59 14.46 -11.88
CA PHE A 82 12.83 14.52 -12.68
C PHE A 82 13.32 15.95 -12.98
N SER A 83 12.62 16.98 -12.50
CA SER A 83 12.97 18.38 -12.71
C SER A 83 13.99 18.94 -11.70
N ARG A 84 14.30 18.24 -10.60
CA ARG A 84 15.27 18.70 -9.60
C ARG A 84 16.69 18.17 -9.91
N PRO A 85 17.73 19.02 -9.94
CA PRO A 85 19.10 18.59 -10.22
C PRO A 85 19.67 17.59 -9.22
N GLU A 86 19.21 17.67 -7.96
CA GLU A 86 19.73 16.92 -6.81
C GLU A 86 19.06 15.55 -6.61
N THR A 87 17.96 15.28 -7.32
CA THR A 87 17.21 14.03 -7.15
C THR A 87 17.93 12.87 -7.83
N GLU A 88 17.95 11.72 -7.14
CA GLU A 88 18.58 10.49 -7.61
C GLU A 88 18.06 10.08 -8.99
N ARG A 89 18.95 10.04 -9.98
CA ARG A 89 18.62 9.61 -11.35
C ARG A 89 18.63 8.09 -11.44
N MET A 90 17.56 7.53 -11.99
CA MET A 90 17.48 6.11 -12.28
C MET A 90 18.17 5.80 -13.60
N SER A 91 19.01 4.77 -13.61
CA SER A 91 19.55 4.21 -14.85
C SER A 91 18.46 3.51 -15.67
N THR A 92 18.77 3.16 -16.91
CA THR A 92 17.81 2.63 -17.90
C THR A 92 16.98 1.46 -17.37
N ASP A 93 17.61 0.39 -16.87
CA ASP A 93 16.87 -0.81 -16.48
C ASP A 93 16.01 -0.62 -15.22
N PRO A 94 16.48 0.03 -14.14
CA PRO A 94 15.61 0.45 -13.04
C PRO A 94 14.45 1.34 -13.50
N ALA A 95 14.65 2.24 -14.46
CA ALA A 95 13.59 3.10 -14.98
C ALA A 95 12.49 2.32 -15.70
N TRP A 96 12.86 1.41 -16.60
CA TRP A 96 11.88 0.55 -17.28
C TRP A 96 11.22 -0.45 -16.33
N ARG A 97 11.93 -0.93 -15.30
CA ARG A 97 11.33 -1.75 -14.24
C ARG A 97 10.30 -0.96 -13.45
N ALA A 98 10.59 0.29 -13.10
CA ALA A 98 9.63 1.16 -12.42
C ALA A 98 8.39 1.44 -13.28
N VAL A 99 8.58 1.75 -14.57
CA VAL A 99 7.47 1.90 -15.54
C VAL A 99 6.57 0.67 -15.52
N THR A 100 7.14 -0.52 -15.62
CA THR A 100 6.41 -1.78 -15.61
C THR A 100 5.63 -1.99 -14.32
N CYS A 101 6.27 -1.78 -13.16
CA CYS A 101 5.64 -1.95 -11.85
C CYS A 101 4.51 -0.94 -11.62
N TRP A 102 4.68 0.31 -12.04
CA TRP A 102 3.62 1.32 -11.95
C TRP A 102 2.47 1.05 -12.91
N THR A 103 2.76 0.55 -14.11
CA THR A 103 1.72 0.15 -15.07
C THR A 103 0.81 -0.90 -14.45
N LEU A 104 1.39 -1.96 -13.87
CA LEU A 104 0.65 -3.02 -13.20
C LEU A 104 -0.08 -2.53 -11.94
N ALA A 105 0.57 -1.72 -11.10
CA ALA A 105 0.00 -1.26 -9.85
C ALA A 105 -1.12 -0.21 -10.01
N CYS A 106 -1.06 0.59 -11.07
CA CYS A 106 -2.07 1.61 -11.38
C CYS A 106 -3.15 1.11 -12.35
N GLY A 107 -3.02 -0.10 -12.90
CA GLY A 107 -3.96 -0.63 -13.89
C GLY A 107 -3.99 0.21 -15.16
N LEU A 108 -2.80 0.55 -15.68
CA LEU A 108 -2.73 1.23 -16.98
C LEU A 108 -2.95 0.21 -18.09
N ASP A 109 -3.91 0.52 -18.95
CA ASP A 109 -4.36 -0.38 -20.01
C ASP A 109 -4.03 0.19 -21.40
N GLU A 110 -3.96 1.52 -21.53
CA GLU A 110 -3.85 2.17 -22.84
C GLU A 110 -2.83 3.31 -22.85
N VAL A 111 -1.98 3.30 -23.88
CA VAL A 111 -0.87 4.25 -24.01
C VAL A 111 -0.83 4.80 -25.42
N ILE A 112 -0.81 6.13 -25.55
CA ILE A 112 -0.49 6.82 -26.80
C ILE A 112 0.93 7.39 -26.68
N VAL A 113 1.83 7.01 -27.59
CA VAL A 113 3.17 7.59 -27.68
C VAL A 113 3.21 8.52 -28.89
N LEU A 114 3.43 9.80 -28.63
CA LEU A 114 3.52 10.84 -29.66
C LEU A 114 4.87 10.77 -30.39
N ARG A 115 4.90 11.29 -31.61
CA ARG A 115 6.11 11.45 -32.42
C ARG A 115 6.93 10.15 -32.58
N ALA A 116 6.26 9.02 -32.76
CA ALA A 116 6.87 7.69 -32.84
C ALA A 116 7.92 7.57 -33.96
N HIS A 117 7.76 8.32 -35.06
CA HIS A 117 8.74 8.45 -36.15
C HIS A 117 10.13 8.95 -35.72
N ARG A 118 10.25 9.60 -34.55
CA ARG A 118 11.53 10.09 -34.00
C ARG A 118 12.20 9.09 -33.04
N LEU A 119 11.57 7.96 -32.77
CA LEU A 119 12.11 6.97 -31.84
C LEU A 119 13.13 6.08 -32.55
N THR A 120 14.24 5.83 -31.86
CA THR A 120 15.24 4.85 -32.31
C THR A 120 14.73 3.42 -32.13
N THR A 121 15.29 2.47 -32.87
CA THR A 121 14.95 1.04 -32.75
C THR A 121 15.08 0.52 -31.32
N GLU A 122 16.08 0.98 -30.56
CA GLU A 122 16.24 0.58 -29.16
C GLU A 122 15.10 1.07 -28.26
N ARG A 123 14.62 2.30 -28.47
CA ARG A 123 13.46 2.83 -27.73
C ARG A 123 12.20 2.05 -28.08
N LEU A 124 12.01 1.71 -29.36
CA LEU A 124 10.90 0.87 -29.81
C LEU A 124 10.96 -0.55 -29.22
N ARG A 125 12.16 -1.16 -29.11
CA ARG A 125 12.34 -2.46 -28.43
C ARG A 125 11.92 -2.41 -26.97
N ARG A 126 12.24 -1.32 -26.27
CA ARG A 126 11.81 -1.14 -24.88
C ARG A 126 10.29 -0.97 -24.75
N LEU A 127 9.65 -0.28 -25.69
CA LEU A 127 8.18 -0.22 -25.76
C LEU A 127 7.56 -1.59 -26.05
N ALA A 128 8.17 -2.38 -26.93
CA ALA A 128 7.74 -3.74 -27.23
C ALA A 128 7.84 -4.66 -26.01
N ALA A 129 8.98 -4.62 -25.30
CA ALA A 129 9.18 -5.37 -24.06
C ALA A 129 8.18 -4.93 -22.97
N TRP A 130 7.97 -3.63 -22.79
CA TRP A 130 6.98 -3.12 -21.83
C TRP A 130 5.56 -3.57 -22.17
N ARG A 131 5.18 -3.55 -23.45
CA ARG A 131 3.89 -4.09 -23.93
C ARG A 131 3.77 -5.58 -23.61
N ALA A 132 4.79 -6.38 -23.91
CA ALA A 132 4.78 -7.82 -23.63
C ALA A 132 4.65 -8.13 -22.13
N ASP A 133 5.34 -7.35 -21.29
CA ASP A 133 5.36 -7.55 -19.83
C ASP A 133 4.08 -7.13 -19.12
N THR A 134 3.28 -6.25 -19.72
CA THR A 134 2.12 -5.62 -19.06
C THR A 134 0.79 -5.83 -19.77
N GLY A 135 0.80 -6.21 -21.05
CA GLY A 135 -0.40 -6.39 -21.85
C GLY A 135 -1.08 -5.11 -22.32
N ILE A 136 -0.43 -3.93 -22.18
CA ILE A 136 -1.01 -2.64 -22.57
C ILE A 136 -1.36 -2.56 -24.06
N ARG A 137 -2.39 -1.77 -24.37
CA ARG A 137 -2.72 -1.34 -25.72
C ARG A 137 -1.84 -0.17 -26.12
N LEU A 138 -0.81 -0.47 -26.92
CA LEU A 138 0.12 0.53 -27.44
C LEU A 138 -0.42 1.16 -28.73
N THR A 139 -0.56 2.48 -28.71
CA THR A 139 -0.87 3.31 -29.88
C THR A 139 0.31 4.24 -30.15
N LEU A 140 0.83 4.21 -31.36
CA LEU A 140 1.95 5.04 -31.81
C LEU A 140 1.41 6.10 -32.75
N LEU A 141 1.70 7.37 -32.46
CA LEU A 141 1.32 8.49 -33.30
C LEU A 141 2.57 9.00 -34.02
N ALA A 142 2.56 8.96 -35.35
CA ALA A 142 3.68 9.33 -36.18
C ALA A 142 3.28 10.39 -37.22
N HIS A 143 4.22 11.31 -37.46
CA HIS A 143 4.13 12.27 -38.54
C HIS A 143 5.06 11.78 -39.65
N THR A 144 4.48 11.31 -40.74
CA THR A 144 5.19 10.80 -41.92
C THR A 144 4.50 11.33 -43.17
N PRO A 145 4.88 12.54 -43.63
CA PRO A 145 4.25 13.15 -44.80
C PRO A 145 4.61 12.39 -46.09
N GLU A 146 5.80 11.78 -46.15
CA GLU A 146 6.26 11.01 -47.30
C GLU A 146 6.13 9.50 -47.11
N GLN A 147 5.93 8.77 -48.22
CA GLN A 147 5.85 7.30 -48.22
C GLN A 147 7.17 6.63 -47.82
N THR A 148 8.30 7.26 -48.14
CA THR A 148 9.66 6.84 -47.77
C THR A 148 9.86 6.82 -46.25
N ASP A 149 9.40 7.86 -45.56
CA ASP A 149 9.48 7.97 -44.10
C ASP A 149 8.57 6.94 -43.41
N PHE A 150 7.40 6.68 -43.99
CA PHE A 150 6.53 5.61 -43.53
C PHE A 150 7.20 4.23 -43.64
N GLN A 151 7.88 3.92 -44.74
CA GLN A 151 8.60 2.65 -44.90
C GLN A 151 9.75 2.50 -43.89
N ARG A 152 10.54 3.55 -43.69
CA ARG A 152 11.61 3.56 -42.66
C ARG A 152 11.07 3.32 -41.25
N LEU A 153 9.93 3.93 -40.92
CA LEU A 153 9.28 3.70 -39.64
C LEU A 153 8.83 2.23 -39.51
N LEU A 154 8.24 1.65 -40.55
CA LEU A 154 7.82 0.25 -40.55
C LEU A 154 9.01 -0.72 -40.41
N GLU A 155 10.14 -0.42 -41.06
CA GLU A 155 11.39 -1.17 -40.89
C GLU A 155 11.89 -1.08 -39.44
N HIS A 156 11.89 0.10 -38.83
CA HIS A 156 12.27 0.27 -37.43
C HIS A 156 11.34 -0.45 -36.45
N LEU A 157 10.03 -0.45 -36.71
CA LEU A 157 9.04 -1.18 -35.90
C LEU A 157 9.26 -2.69 -36.02
N THR A 158 9.48 -3.19 -37.23
CA THR A 158 9.79 -4.60 -37.50
C THR A 158 11.08 -5.03 -36.82
N ALA A 159 12.15 -4.22 -36.93
CA ALA A 159 13.44 -4.47 -36.27
C ALA A 159 13.38 -4.38 -34.73
N ALA A 160 12.31 -3.79 -34.19
CA ALA A 160 12.01 -3.74 -32.77
C ALA A 160 11.08 -4.89 -32.30
N GLY A 161 10.61 -5.74 -33.20
CA GLY A 161 9.70 -6.85 -32.89
C GLY A 161 8.21 -6.44 -32.84
N LEU A 162 7.87 -5.24 -33.27
CA LEU A 162 6.48 -4.75 -33.37
C LEU A 162 5.95 -5.04 -34.77
N VAL A 163 5.61 -6.31 -35.02
CA VAL A 163 5.18 -6.80 -36.36
C VAL A 163 3.66 -6.75 -36.55
N ASP A 164 2.90 -6.67 -35.46
CA ASP A 164 1.44 -6.69 -35.44
C ASP A 164 0.85 -5.28 -35.48
N VAL A 165 1.18 -4.51 -36.52
CA VAL A 165 0.82 -3.09 -36.64
C VAL A 165 -0.44 -2.89 -37.49
N ALA A 166 -1.49 -2.30 -36.90
CA ALA A 166 -2.68 -1.84 -37.60
C ALA A 166 -2.57 -0.33 -37.88
N THR A 167 -2.48 0.05 -39.15
CA THR A 167 -2.32 1.46 -39.56
C THR A 167 -3.66 2.17 -39.76
N VAL A 168 -3.77 3.40 -39.25
CA VAL A 168 -4.90 4.32 -39.49
C VAL A 168 -4.36 5.60 -40.13
N ARG A 169 -5.00 6.07 -41.20
CA ARG A 169 -4.60 7.25 -41.98
C ARG A 169 -5.75 8.23 -42.12
N GLY A 170 -5.41 9.51 -42.23
CA GLY A 170 -6.35 10.61 -42.42
C GLY A 170 -6.81 11.21 -41.09
N THR A 171 -6.82 12.54 -41.02
CA THR A 171 -7.03 13.30 -39.77
C THR A 171 -8.34 12.93 -39.06
N ALA A 172 -9.44 12.78 -39.80
CA ALA A 172 -10.73 12.38 -39.23
C ALA A 172 -10.69 10.98 -38.59
N ALA A 173 -10.12 9.99 -39.29
CA ALA A 173 -10.00 8.62 -38.79
C ALA A 173 -9.00 8.53 -37.61
N VAL A 174 -7.94 9.35 -37.62
CA VAL A 174 -6.99 9.45 -36.50
C VAL A 174 -7.67 10.04 -35.25
N LEU A 175 -8.46 11.10 -35.40
CA LEU A 175 -9.22 11.69 -34.28
C LEU A 175 -10.26 10.71 -33.72
N GLU A 176 -10.99 10.01 -34.59
CA GLU A 176 -11.91 8.93 -34.18
C GLU A 176 -11.16 7.79 -33.47
N ALA A 177 -9.97 7.44 -33.96
CA ALA A 177 -9.14 6.39 -33.39
C ALA A 177 -8.58 6.73 -32.00
N ILE A 178 -8.26 8.02 -31.73
CA ILE A 178 -7.90 8.52 -30.39
C ILE A 178 -9.12 8.43 -29.46
N GLY A 179 -10.29 8.83 -29.96
CA GLY A 179 -11.53 8.82 -29.21
C GLY A 179 -11.76 10.10 -28.40
N PRO A 180 -12.79 10.10 -27.55
CA PRO A 180 -13.23 11.31 -26.86
C PRO A 180 -12.24 11.76 -25.78
N ALA A 181 -12.25 13.07 -25.52
CA ALA A 181 -11.54 13.65 -24.38
C ALA A 181 -12.02 13.05 -23.05
N ALA A 182 -11.10 12.93 -22.09
CA ALA A 182 -11.42 12.48 -20.74
C ALA A 182 -12.22 13.56 -19.99
N THR A 183 -13.55 13.40 -19.98
CA THR A 183 -14.44 14.24 -19.18
C THR A 183 -14.29 13.87 -17.71
N GLY A 184 -13.75 14.78 -16.89
CA GLY A 184 -13.58 14.57 -15.44
C GLY A 184 -12.14 14.43 -14.96
N ARG A 185 -11.15 14.62 -15.85
CA ARG A 185 -9.74 14.75 -15.45
C ARG A 185 -9.60 15.88 -14.42
N ARG A 186 -9.25 15.53 -13.18
CA ARG A 186 -8.90 16.51 -12.16
C ARG A 186 -7.45 16.94 -12.35
N SER A 187 -7.26 18.20 -12.70
CA SER A 187 -5.94 18.82 -12.73
C SER A 187 -5.55 19.27 -11.32
N GLY A 188 -4.32 18.94 -10.90
CA GLY A 188 -3.77 19.36 -9.62
C GLY A 188 -3.96 18.37 -8.47
N PRO A 189 -3.42 18.70 -7.29
CA PRO A 189 -3.42 17.80 -6.15
C PRO A 189 -4.84 17.57 -5.62
N PRO A 190 -5.14 16.36 -5.10
CA PRO A 190 -6.39 16.11 -4.40
C PRO A 190 -6.63 17.12 -3.27
N PRO A 191 -7.91 17.42 -2.96
CA PRO A 191 -8.24 18.26 -1.82
C PRO A 191 -7.70 17.64 -0.53
N HIS A 192 -7.53 18.49 0.49
CA HIS A 192 -7.16 18.00 1.81
C HIS A 192 -8.29 17.14 2.39
N ASP A 193 -7.93 16.05 3.07
CA ASP A 193 -8.92 15.29 3.82
C ASP A 193 -9.37 16.15 5.01
N HIS A 194 -10.68 16.40 5.10
CA HIS A 194 -11.27 17.13 6.21
C HIS A 194 -11.68 16.13 7.30
N ALA A 195 -10.80 15.92 8.28
CA ALA A 195 -11.15 15.26 9.53
C ALA A 195 -11.50 16.31 10.57
N TYR A 196 -12.57 16.09 11.34
CA TYR A 196 -12.89 16.95 12.48
C TYR A 196 -11.77 16.83 13.52
N PRO A 197 -11.10 17.93 13.91
CA PRO A 197 -10.05 17.87 14.92
C PRO A 197 -10.67 17.56 16.29
N LEU A 198 -10.13 16.55 16.98
CA LEU A 198 -10.57 16.24 18.35
C LEU A 198 -9.78 17.06 19.36
N PRO A 199 -10.41 17.51 20.46
CA PRO A 199 -9.71 18.21 21.53
C PRO A 199 -8.78 17.24 22.29
N THR A 200 -7.89 17.80 23.11
CA THR A 200 -7.05 17.00 24.01
C THR A 200 -7.90 16.10 24.91
N LEU A 201 -7.61 14.81 24.89
CA LEU A 201 -8.37 13.80 25.61
C LEU A 201 -7.78 13.55 27.01
N PRO A 202 -8.62 13.18 28.00
CA PRO A 202 -8.13 12.84 29.34
C PRO A 202 -7.27 11.58 29.31
N ARG A 203 -6.25 11.52 30.18
CA ARG A 203 -5.37 10.35 30.38
C ARG A 203 -5.99 9.27 31.29
N SER A 204 -7.30 9.31 31.47
CA SER A 204 -8.03 8.41 32.37
C SER A 204 -8.01 6.96 31.89
N SER A 205 -8.19 6.03 32.83
CA SER A 205 -8.34 4.60 32.52
C SER A 205 -9.62 4.34 31.74
N VAL A 206 -9.72 3.15 31.12
CA VAL A 206 -10.89 2.76 30.32
C VAL A 206 -12.23 2.91 31.06
N ALA A 207 -12.25 2.66 32.37
CA ALA A 207 -13.46 2.69 33.18
C ALA A 207 -14.06 4.11 33.33
N SER A 208 -13.22 5.15 33.43
CA SER A 208 -13.67 6.53 33.62
C SER A 208 -13.55 7.41 32.38
N PHE A 209 -12.77 6.99 31.38
CA PHE A 209 -12.44 7.78 30.18
C PHE A 209 -13.64 8.46 29.53
N ARG A 210 -14.70 7.69 29.23
CA ARG A 210 -15.87 8.22 28.53
C ARG A 210 -16.62 9.27 29.36
N ALA A 211 -16.76 9.02 30.67
CA ALA A 211 -17.39 9.96 31.59
C ALA A 211 -16.55 11.23 31.78
N ASP A 212 -15.23 11.11 31.78
CA ASP A 212 -14.32 12.25 31.83
C ASP A 212 -14.39 13.10 30.56
N CYS A 213 -14.48 12.49 29.37
CA CYS A 213 -14.72 13.23 28.13
C CYS A 213 -16.03 14.01 28.19
N TRP A 214 -17.13 13.38 28.64
CA TRP A 214 -18.43 14.03 28.79
C TRP A 214 -18.39 15.25 29.71
N ARG A 215 -17.67 15.14 30.83
CA ARG A 215 -17.55 16.25 31.79
C ARG A 215 -16.70 17.42 31.30
N ARG A 216 -15.76 17.18 30.39
CA ARG A 216 -14.72 18.18 30.00
C ARG A 216 -14.94 18.79 28.63
N GLN A 217 -15.74 18.17 27.76
CA GLN A 217 -15.92 18.59 26.38
C GLN A 217 -17.30 19.22 26.16
N ASN A 218 -17.41 20.12 25.18
CA ASN A 218 -18.72 20.54 24.69
C ASN A 218 -19.43 19.38 23.98
N ALA A 219 -20.73 19.54 23.71
CA ALA A 219 -21.57 18.48 23.13
C ALA A 219 -21.06 17.98 21.77
N THR A 220 -20.57 18.88 20.91
CA THR A 220 -20.07 18.54 19.56
C THR A 220 -18.78 17.74 19.62
N ASP A 221 -17.81 18.22 20.40
CA ASP A 221 -16.52 17.55 20.59
C ASP A 221 -16.69 16.19 21.25
N PHE A 222 -17.59 16.10 22.23
CA PHE A 222 -17.95 14.83 22.85
C PHE A 222 -18.58 13.89 21.84
N ALA A 223 -19.52 14.34 21.01
CA ALA A 223 -20.16 13.48 20.01
C ALA A 223 -19.12 12.89 19.03
N HIS A 224 -18.15 13.69 18.56
CA HIS A 224 -17.07 13.20 17.71
C HIS A 224 -16.13 12.24 18.44
N THR A 225 -15.75 12.54 19.68
CA THR A 225 -14.91 11.66 20.52
C THR A 225 -15.61 10.34 20.82
N ASP A 226 -16.88 10.38 21.23
CA ASP A 226 -17.72 9.23 21.52
C ASP A 226 -17.97 8.38 20.27
N GLY A 227 -18.10 9.00 19.10
CA GLY A 227 -18.16 8.30 17.81
C GLY A 227 -16.92 7.44 17.57
N GLN A 228 -15.71 7.97 17.82
CA GLN A 228 -14.46 7.19 17.69
C GLN A 228 -14.35 6.09 18.76
N TYR A 229 -14.76 6.38 19.99
CA TYR A 229 -14.82 5.39 21.08
C TYR A 229 -15.74 4.22 20.71
N ARG A 230 -16.97 4.50 20.26
CA ARG A 230 -17.94 3.48 19.85
C ARG A 230 -17.45 2.67 18.65
N ALA A 231 -16.77 3.30 17.70
CA ALA A 231 -16.16 2.60 16.57
C ALA A 231 -15.11 1.58 17.04
N GLY A 232 -14.25 1.95 18.00
CA GLY A 232 -13.29 1.02 18.62
C GLY A 232 -13.95 -0.12 19.40
N TYR A 233 -14.98 0.20 20.18
CA TYR A 233 -15.78 -0.79 20.91
C TYR A 233 -16.42 -1.81 19.97
N ALA A 234 -17.10 -1.36 18.91
CA ALA A 234 -17.74 -2.24 17.94
C ALA A 234 -16.73 -3.09 17.15
N ALA A 235 -15.58 -2.51 16.79
CA ALA A 235 -14.51 -3.23 16.10
C ALA A 235 -13.94 -4.37 16.96
N ALA A 236 -13.70 -4.12 18.26
CA ALA A 236 -13.24 -5.13 19.19
C ALA A 236 -14.23 -6.28 19.35
N ARG A 237 -15.53 -5.98 19.58
CA ARG A 237 -16.57 -7.02 19.69
C ARG A 237 -16.65 -7.87 18.42
N THR A 238 -16.65 -7.23 17.26
CA THR A 238 -16.71 -7.92 15.96
C THR A 238 -15.50 -8.82 15.74
N TRP A 239 -14.31 -8.36 16.13
CA TRP A 239 -13.08 -9.14 16.01
C TRP A 239 -13.06 -10.34 16.96
N LEU A 240 -13.42 -10.15 18.24
CA LEU A 240 -13.48 -11.23 19.23
C LEU A 240 -14.49 -12.30 18.83
N ALA A 241 -15.68 -11.92 18.37
CA ALA A 241 -16.71 -12.86 17.92
C ALA A 241 -16.27 -13.71 16.71
N ARG A 242 -15.28 -13.26 15.93
CA ARG A 242 -14.72 -14.02 14.79
C ARG A 242 -13.49 -14.85 15.15
N THR A 243 -12.77 -14.46 16.20
CA THR A 243 -11.42 -14.97 16.49
C THR A 243 -11.42 -15.91 17.67
N LEU A 244 -12.28 -15.65 18.66
CA LEU A 244 -12.41 -16.53 19.82
C LEU A 244 -13.48 -17.58 19.55
N PRO A 245 -13.25 -18.85 19.96
CA PRO A 245 -14.30 -19.86 19.96
C PRO A 245 -15.46 -19.37 20.84
N PRO A 246 -16.71 -19.76 20.52
CA PRO A 246 -17.82 -19.49 21.41
C PRO A 246 -17.50 -20.06 22.80
N PRO A 247 -17.86 -19.37 23.88
CA PRO A 247 -17.64 -19.89 25.22
C PRO A 247 -18.23 -21.30 25.30
N PRO A 248 -17.55 -22.27 25.94
CA PRO A 248 -18.10 -23.59 26.08
C PRO A 248 -19.48 -23.45 26.71
N ALA A 249 -20.51 -24.01 26.04
CA ALA A 249 -21.84 -24.10 26.62
C ALA A 249 -21.66 -24.75 27.99
N LEU A 250 -22.06 -24.03 29.05
CA LEU A 250 -21.99 -24.51 30.43
C LEU A 250 -22.52 -25.95 30.47
N ALA A 251 -21.61 -26.91 30.48
CA ALA A 251 -21.94 -28.29 30.69
C ALA A 251 -22.49 -28.33 32.11
N CYS A 252 -23.80 -28.53 32.21
CA CYS A 252 -24.49 -28.71 33.48
C CYS A 252 -23.93 -30.01 34.08
N GLY A 253 -22.94 -29.89 34.95
CA GLY A 253 -22.19 -31.04 35.46
C GLY A 253 -21.05 -30.64 36.40
N THR A 254 -21.44 -30.34 37.63
CA THR A 254 -20.78 -30.74 38.89
C THR A 254 -19.24 -30.68 38.99
N GLU A 255 -18.72 -29.65 39.67
CA GLU A 255 -17.84 -29.71 40.86
C GLU A 255 -17.26 -28.30 41.13
N PRO A 256 -17.53 -27.66 42.29
CA PRO A 256 -16.99 -26.34 42.61
C PRO A 256 -15.59 -26.49 43.22
N ALA A 257 -14.55 -26.48 42.38
CA ALA A 257 -13.16 -26.48 42.83
C ALA A 257 -12.51 -25.09 42.63
N GLY A 258 -12.32 -24.37 43.74
CA GLY A 258 -11.10 -23.61 44.05
C GLY A 258 -10.79 -22.30 43.30
N GLY A 259 -11.07 -21.16 43.94
CA GLY A 259 -10.45 -19.85 43.68
C GLY A 259 -10.81 -19.17 42.34
N PRO A 260 -10.63 -17.85 42.19
CA PRO A 260 -10.68 -17.23 40.88
C PRO A 260 -9.54 -17.82 40.04
N ALA A 261 -9.86 -18.55 38.97
CA ALA A 261 -8.83 -19.11 38.09
C ALA A 261 -7.96 -17.98 37.53
N ASP A 262 -6.64 -18.19 37.54
CA ASP A 262 -5.66 -17.19 37.15
C ASP A 262 -5.84 -16.78 35.67
N PRO A 263 -5.75 -15.48 35.34
CA PRO A 263 -5.90 -15.00 33.97
C PRO A 263 -4.95 -15.71 33.01
N THR A 264 -5.49 -16.31 31.94
CA THR A 264 -4.67 -17.03 30.96
C THR A 264 -4.19 -16.06 29.88
N PRO A 265 -2.88 -15.90 29.65
CA PRO A 265 -2.36 -15.03 28.60
C PRO A 265 -2.70 -15.58 27.21
N PHE A 266 -2.82 -14.69 26.23
CA PHE A 266 -2.98 -15.06 24.82
C PHE A 266 -1.80 -15.90 24.32
N THR A 267 -2.10 -16.87 23.45
CA THR A 267 -1.11 -17.64 22.71
C THR A 267 -0.30 -16.75 21.76
N LEU A 268 0.76 -17.31 21.16
CA LEU A 268 1.58 -16.62 20.16
C LEU A 268 0.74 -16.11 18.98
N GLN A 269 -0.11 -16.99 18.41
CA GLN A 269 -0.96 -16.68 17.26
C GLN A 269 -2.00 -15.61 17.60
N GLU A 270 -2.62 -15.69 18.78
CA GLU A 270 -3.57 -14.68 19.25
C GLU A 270 -2.89 -13.33 19.49
N THR A 271 -1.64 -13.34 19.96
CA THR A 271 -0.83 -12.13 20.16
C THR A 271 -0.50 -11.45 18.83
N GLU A 272 -0.12 -12.21 17.80
CA GLU A 272 0.09 -11.67 16.44
C GLU A 272 -1.21 -11.13 15.84
N ALA A 273 -2.31 -11.85 16.00
CA ALA A 273 -3.64 -11.42 15.56
C ALA A 273 -4.10 -10.14 16.28
N LEU A 274 -3.83 -10.03 17.59
CA LEU A 274 -4.10 -8.83 18.38
C LEU A 274 -3.28 -7.63 17.88
N ARG A 275 -1.97 -7.81 17.65
CA ARG A 275 -1.11 -6.74 17.11
C ARG A 275 -1.62 -6.24 15.77
N LEU A 276 -2.03 -7.15 14.89
CA LEU A 276 -2.62 -6.80 13.60
C LEU A 276 -3.97 -6.08 13.76
N PHE A 277 -4.83 -6.52 14.69
CA PHE A 277 -6.10 -5.87 15.01
C PHE A 277 -5.87 -4.43 15.49
N LEU A 278 -4.98 -4.22 16.45
CA LEU A 278 -4.66 -2.90 17.00
C LEU A 278 -4.07 -1.98 15.93
N ALA A 279 -3.14 -2.49 15.10
CA ALA A 279 -2.61 -1.73 13.97
C ALA A 279 -3.74 -1.34 13.00
N ARG A 280 -4.64 -2.27 12.66
CA ARG A 280 -5.78 -2.02 11.74
C ARG A 280 -6.77 -1.00 12.29
N LEU A 281 -7.01 -1.02 13.59
CA LEU A 281 -7.91 -0.10 14.27
C LEU A 281 -7.45 1.37 14.15
N THR A 282 -6.14 1.60 14.17
CA THR A 282 -5.56 2.94 14.26
C THR A 282 -4.87 3.42 12.98
N VAL A 283 -4.69 2.54 11.98
CA VAL A 283 -3.96 2.84 10.73
C VAL A 283 -4.50 4.03 9.93
N SER A 284 -5.76 4.39 10.14
CA SER A 284 -6.44 5.53 9.48
C SER A 284 -6.90 6.59 10.48
N SER A 285 -6.34 6.61 11.69
CA SER A 285 -6.63 7.65 12.67
C SER A 285 -6.06 9.00 12.22
N PRO A 286 -6.89 10.05 12.07
CA PRO A 286 -6.42 11.37 11.65
C PRO A 286 -5.45 12.05 12.62
N SER A 287 -5.54 11.74 13.91
CA SER A 287 -4.70 12.30 14.95
C SER A 287 -4.51 11.33 16.13
N VAL A 288 -3.57 11.66 17.01
CA VAL A 288 -3.32 10.95 18.27
C VAL A 288 -4.60 10.80 19.11
N GLN A 289 -5.42 11.85 19.18
CA GLN A 289 -6.67 11.85 19.93
C GLN A 289 -7.67 10.81 19.36
N HIS A 290 -7.76 10.69 18.04
CA HIS A 290 -8.61 9.68 17.41
C HIS A 290 -8.14 8.26 17.78
N THR A 291 -6.82 8.04 17.79
CA THR A 291 -6.21 6.78 18.21
C THR A 291 -6.54 6.45 19.66
N VAL A 292 -6.33 7.38 20.58
CA VAL A 292 -6.64 7.17 22.01
C VAL A 292 -8.11 6.83 22.21
N ALA A 293 -9.03 7.59 21.60
CA ALA A 293 -10.47 7.32 21.71
C ALA A 293 -10.83 5.91 21.21
N ARG A 294 -10.31 5.49 20.06
CA ARG A 294 -10.52 4.14 19.50
C ARG A 294 -9.95 3.05 20.39
N VAL A 295 -8.74 3.22 20.90
CA VAL A 295 -8.08 2.22 21.77
C VAL A 295 -8.83 2.07 23.09
N ARG A 296 -9.26 3.18 23.71
CA ARG A 296 -10.09 3.13 24.93
C ARG A 296 -11.45 2.45 24.66
N GLY A 297 -12.04 2.70 23.49
CA GLY A 297 -13.23 1.97 23.03
C GLY A 297 -12.99 0.47 22.90
N ALA A 298 -11.88 0.09 22.26
CA ALA A 298 -11.49 -1.30 22.08
C ALA A 298 -11.27 -2.01 23.42
N GLN A 299 -10.57 -1.40 24.38
CA GLN A 299 -10.40 -1.96 25.73
C GLN A 299 -11.76 -2.30 26.38
N ALA A 300 -12.76 -1.41 26.26
CA ALA A 300 -14.10 -1.68 26.77
C ALA A 300 -14.82 -2.82 26.01
N GLY A 301 -14.58 -2.98 24.71
CA GLY A 301 -15.13 -4.07 23.91
C GLY A 301 -14.49 -5.43 24.20
N PHE A 302 -13.20 -5.45 24.56
CA PHE A 302 -12.52 -6.65 25.07
C PHE A 302 -13.08 -7.06 26.43
N LEU A 303 -13.23 -6.10 27.34
CA LEU A 303 -13.78 -6.37 28.68
C LEU A 303 -15.22 -6.92 28.63
N SER A 304 -16.04 -6.53 27.65
CA SER A 304 -17.39 -7.08 27.50
C SER A 304 -17.42 -8.54 27.06
N HIS A 305 -16.28 -9.14 26.70
CA HIS A 305 -16.11 -10.55 26.38
C HIS A 305 -15.22 -11.28 27.41
N SER A 306 -15.09 -10.74 28.62
CA SER A 306 -14.17 -11.28 29.65
C SER A 306 -12.72 -11.38 29.17
N VAL A 307 -12.28 -10.44 28.35
CA VAL A 307 -10.88 -10.34 27.93
C VAL A 307 -10.30 -9.02 28.40
N LEU A 308 -9.15 -9.07 29.09
CA LEU A 308 -8.44 -7.87 29.51
C LEU A 308 -7.42 -7.46 28.44
N LEU A 309 -7.62 -6.30 27.81
CA LEU A 309 -6.62 -5.67 26.95
C LEU A 309 -5.84 -4.62 27.75
N ASN A 310 -4.57 -4.91 28.03
CA ASN A 310 -3.65 -3.94 28.60
C ASN A 310 -2.81 -3.29 27.51
N VAL A 311 -2.70 -1.96 27.57
CA VAL A 311 -1.88 -1.13 26.69
C VAL A 311 -1.03 -0.23 27.59
N PRO A 312 0.09 0.33 27.10
CA PRO A 312 0.90 1.24 27.90
C PRO A 312 0.07 2.34 28.57
N ASP A 313 0.37 2.63 29.84
CA ASP A 313 -0.40 3.57 30.65
C ASP A 313 -0.44 4.96 30.03
N ASP A 314 0.74 5.46 29.62
CA ASP A 314 0.88 6.72 28.87
C ASP A 314 0.97 6.47 27.37
N LEU A 315 -0.15 6.03 26.79
CA LEU A 315 -0.24 5.74 25.36
C LEU A 315 0.22 6.90 24.46
N ILE A 316 0.07 8.16 24.89
CA ILE A 316 0.37 9.34 24.06
C ILE A 316 1.88 9.52 23.84
N SER A 317 2.72 9.05 24.77
CA SER A 317 4.18 9.15 24.67
C SER A 317 4.83 7.95 23.99
N CYS A 318 4.04 6.97 23.53
CA CYS A 318 4.55 5.81 22.83
C CYS A 318 4.64 6.03 21.31
N ALA A 319 5.54 5.30 20.66
CA ALA A 319 5.61 5.22 19.21
C ALA A 319 4.63 4.15 18.64
N GLY A 320 4.26 4.30 17.37
CA GLY A 320 3.58 3.26 16.59
C GLY A 320 2.30 3.72 15.87
N PRO A 321 1.52 2.77 15.35
CA PRO A 321 0.36 3.02 14.51
C PRO A 321 -0.66 3.96 15.17
N GLY A 322 -0.98 5.06 14.49
CA GLY A 322 -1.95 6.06 14.94
C GLY A 322 -1.40 7.12 15.90
N LEU A 323 -0.16 7.00 16.38
CA LEU A 323 0.47 7.95 17.30
C LEU A 323 1.58 8.75 16.60
N THR A 324 2.53 8.05 16.00
CA THR A 324 3.67 8.61 15.26
C THR A 324 3.50 8.46 13.74
N THR A 325 2.26 8.27 13.29
CA THR A 325 1.90 8.03 11.89
C THR A 325 1.29 9.24 11.21
N VAL A 326 1.31 9.25 9.88
CA VAL A 326 0.51 10.15 9.04
C VAL A 326 -0.54 9.32 8.29
N PRO A 327 -1.82 9.73 8.32
CA PRO A 327 -2.86 9.06 7.54
C PRO A 327 -2.53 9.05 6.05
N ILE A 328 -2.68 7.89 5.41
CA ILE A 328 -2.47 7.75 3.96
C ILE A 328 -3.72 8.25 3.22
N THR A 329 -3.82 9.58 3.09
CA THR A 329 -4.87 10.30 2.38
C THR A 329 -4.63 10.28 0.86
N PRO A 330 -5.63 10.59 0.01
CA PRO A 330 -5.40 10.73 -1.44
C PRO A 330 -4.32 11.76 -1.74
N ARG A 331 -4.27 12.85 -0.96
CA ARG A 331 -3.24 13.89 -1.10
C ARG A 331 -1.84 13.38 -0.75
N VAL A 332 -1.69 12.62 0.34
CA VAL A 332 -0.40 12.01 0.72
C VAL A 332 0.08 11.04 -0.36
N VAL A 333 -0.80 10.16 -0.86
CA VAL A 333 -0.47 9.24 -1.96
C VAL A 333 -0.08 10.01 -3.21
N HIS A 334 -0.84 11.04 -3.59
CA HIS A 334 -0.51 11.89 -4.74
C HIS A 334 0.87 12.53 -4.56
N THR A 335 1.18 13.14 -3.41
CA THR A 335 2.50 13.73 -3.15
C THR A 335 3.62 12.71 -3.26
N ILE A 336 3.49 11.54 -2.61
CA ILE A 336 4.49 10.46 -2.66
C ILE A 336 4.68 9.98 -4.10
N THR A 337 3.59 9.73 -4.81
CA THR A 337 3.66 9.18 -6.15
C THR A 337 4.30 10.18 -7.11
N VAL A 338 3.89 11.45 -7.08
CA VAL A 338 4.45 12.52 -7.91
C VAL A 338 5.93 12.77 -7.62
N ARG A 339 6.35 12.66 -6.35
CA ARG A 339 7.71 13.00 -5.90
C ARG A 339 8.69 11.82 -5.79
N LEU A 340 8.21 10.59 -5.79
CA LEU A 340 9.05 9.40 -5.67
C LEU A 340 8.69 8.42 -6.80
N PRO A 341 9.33 8.57 -7.98
CA PRO A 341 9.03 7.74 -9.14
C PRO A 341 9.57 6.32 -8.97
N ASN A 342 10.58 6.12 -8.12
CA ASN A 342 11.08 4.79 -7.76
C ASN A 342 10.08 4.08 -6.82
N PRO A 343 9.48 2.94 -7.23
CA PRO A 343 8.52 2.20 -6.40
C PRO A 343 9.03 1.86 -5.01
N LEU A 344 10.31 1.50 -4.88
CA LEU A 344 10.92 1.15 -3.59
C LEU A 344 10.95 2.35 -2.64
N ARG A 345 11.33 3.53 -3.14
CA ARG A 345 11.38 4.76 -2.34
C ARG A 345 9.98 5.22 -1.96
N ALA A 346 9.03 5.16 -2.89
CA ALA A 346 7.63 5.47 -2.62
C ALA A 346 7.03 4.56 -1.54
N ALA A 347 7.27 3.26 -1.64
CA ALA A 347 6.79 2.29 -0.66
C ALA A 347 7.51 2.40 0.69
N ALA A 348 8.83 2.64 0.71
CA ALA A 348 9.59 2.85 1.95
C ALA A 348 9.07 4.08 2.71
N MET A 349 8.86 5.19 2.00
CA MET A 349 8.27 6.41 2.58
C MET A 349 6.86 6.13 3.11
N THR A 350 6.04 5.43 2.33
CA THR A 350 4.67 5.08 2.74
C THR A 350 4.67 4.19 3.99
N ALA A 351 5.54 3.19 4.04
CA ALA A 351 5.72 2.31 5.20
C ALA A 351 6.10 3.08 6.45
N LEU A 352 7.04 4.02 6.32
CA LEU A 352 7.43 4.90 7.42
C LEU A 352 6.24 5.72 7.96
N LEU A 353 5.41 6.26 7.06
CA LEU A 353 4.24 7.08 7.44
C LEU A 353 3.13 6.28 8.12
N PHE A 354 2.78 5.07 7.67
CA PHE A 354 1.64 4.34 8.25
C PHE A 354 2.03 3.45 9.44
N THR A 355 3.30 3.06 9.56
CA THR A 355 3.75 2.28 10.73
C THR A 355 4.14 3.16 11.89
N GLY A 356 4.77 4.31 11.62
CA GLY A 356 5.30 5.20 12.64
C GLY A 356 6.45 4.58 13.44
N THR A 357 7.02 3.47 12.98
CA THR A 357 8.09 2.72 13.69
C THR A 357 9.48 3.24 13.33
N ALA A 358 10.48 2.89 14.14
CA ALA A 358 11.88 3.16 13.87
C ALA A 358 12.37 2.66 12.50
N LYS A 359 13.20 3.46 11.82
CA LYS A 359 13.80 3.11 10.51
C LYS A 359 14.65 1.83 10.54
N SER A 360 15.27 1.52 11.69
CA SER A 360 16.06 0.30 11.89
C SER A 360 15.21 -0.96 11.85
N LEU A 361 13.93 -0.87 12.24
CA LEU A 361 13.01 -1.98 12.12
C LEU A 361 12.54 -2.16 10.67
N LEU A 362 12.18 -1.07 9.99
CA LEU A 362 11.75 -1.12 8.59
C LEU A 362 12.87 -1.56 7.63
N SER A 363 14.14 -1.32 7.96
CA SER A 363 15.25 -1.83 7.15
C SER A 363 15.34 -3.36 7.12
N MET A 364 14.75 -4.04 8.12
CA MET A 364 14.68 -5.49 8.20
C MET A 364 13.53 -6.10 7.39
N THR A 365 12.57 -5.31 6.89
CA THR A 365 11.44 -5.83 6.12
C THR A 365 11.92 -6.61 4.89
N GLN A 366 11.47 -7.86 4.76
CA GLN A 366 11.78 -8.73 3.61
C GLN A 366 10.69 -8.65 2.54
N ILE A 367 10.93 -9.20 1.36
CA ILE A 367 9.90 -9.32 0.31
C ILE A 367 8.74 -10.19 0.82
N ALA A 368 9.06 -11.32 1.48
CA ALA A 368 8.07 -12.21 2.10
C ALA A 368 7.33 -11.61 3.30
N SER A 369 7.78 -10.47 3.84
CA SER A 369 7.11 -9.79 4.96
C SER A 369 5.76 -9.18 4.55
N VAL A 370 5.52 -8.95 3.27
CA VAL A 370 4.26 -8.41 2.75
C VAL A 370 3.43 -9.58 2.22
N ASP A 371 2.18 -9.69 2.68
CA ASP A 371 1.26 -10.72 2.16
C ASP A 371 0.97 -10.50 0.66
N GLU A 372 0.43 -11.54 0.01
CA GLU A 372 0.13 -11.51 -1.43
C GLU A 372 -0.81 -10.35 -1.80
N ASP A 373 -1.79 -10.07 -0.93
CA ASP A 373 -2.72 -8.97 -1.12
C ASP A 373 -2.16 -7.58 -0.71
N GLY A 374 -0.96 -7.50 -0.16
CA GLY A 374 -0.41 -6.27 0.40
C GLY A 374 -1.29 -5.62 1.48
N THR A 375 -2.09 -6.39 2.21
CA THR A 375 -2.92 -5.92 3.33
C THR A 375 -2.20 -5.93 4.67
N THR A 376 -1.15 -6.74 4.80
CA THR A 376 -0.39 -6.89 6.03
C THR A 376 1.11 -6.83 5.77
N MET A 377 1.85 -6.35 6.77
CA MET A 377 3.31 -6.36 6.78
C MET A 377 3.79 -6.94 8.11
N ALA A 378 4.49 -8.07 8.05
CA ALA A 378 5.03 -8.82 9.18
C ALA A 378 6.55 -8.70 9.21
N ILE A 379 7.10 -7.96 10.18
CA ILE A 379 8.54 -7.81 10.34
C ILE A 379 9.02 -8.81 11.40
N ASP A 380 9.98 -9.63 11.02
CA ASP A 380 10.58 -10.64 11.89
C ASP A 380 11.92 -10.11 12.42
N ARG A 381 11.89 -9.58 13.65
CA ARG A 381 13.08 -9.03 14.33
C ARG A 381 13.88 -10.14 15.00
N ASP A 382 13.19 -11.00 15.73
CA ASP A 382 13.81 -11.86 16.74
C ASP A 382 14.47 -13.10 16.13
N SER A 383 13.86 -13.71 15.12
CA SER A 383 14.44 -14.89 14.44
C SER A 383 15.77 -14.62 13.71
N ARG A 384 16.06 -13.34 13.42
CA ARG A 384 17.32 -12.92 12.81
C ARG A 384 18.44 -12.66 13.80
N ILE A 385 18.10 -12.28 15.02
CA ILE A 385 19.07 -11.94 16.06
C ILE A 385 19.36 -13.19 16.90
N ASN A 386 18.34 -14.01 17.18
CA ASN A 386 18.41 -15.16 18.08
C ASN A 386 18.25 -16.47 17.29
N ILE A 387 19.32 -16.87 16.58
CA ILE A 387 19.33 -18.13 15.81
C ILE A 387 19.26 -19.31 16.79
N GLY A 388 18.24 -20.17 16.63
CA GLY A 388 18.05 -21.38 17.44
C GLY A 388 17.04 -21.26 18.58
N GLU A 389 16.53 -20.06 18.85
CA GLU A 389 15.41 -19.86 19.77
C GLU A 389 14.06 -20.08 19.05
N PRO A 390 13.01 -20.55 19.77
CA PRO A 390 11.67 -20.60 19.21
C PRO A 390 11.23 -19.19 18.77
N PRO A 391 10.55 -19.05 17.62
CA PRO A 391 10.23 -17.74 17.07
C PRO A 391 9.30 -16.96 18.01
N GLY A 392 9.73 -15.75 18.35
CA GLY A 392 8.89 -14.76 19.03
C GLY A 392 7.77 -14.23 18.13
N PRO A 393 6.78 -13.51 18.69
CA PRO A 393 5.65 -13.00 17.91
C PRO A 393 6.14 -11.93 16.94
N ARG A 394 5.76 -12.06 15.67
CA ARG A 394 6.12 -11.11 14.61
C ARG A 394 5.56 -9.71 14.88
N HIS A 395 6.22 -8.72 14.31
CA HIS A 395 5.77 -7.33 14.33
C HIS A 395 4.75 -7.12 13.21
N MET A 396 3.47 -7.15 13.56
CA MET A 396 2.36 -7.12 12.61
C MET A 396 1.81 -5.71 12.41
N TYR A 397 1.82 -5.23 11.16
CA TYR A 397 1.22 -3.96 10.77
C TYR A 397 0.12 -4.17 9.74
N ALA A 398 -0.96 -3.40 9.88
CA ALA A 398 -1.99 -3.29 8.86
C ALA A 398 -1.58 -2.26 7.81
N VAL A 399 -1.75 -2.61 6.53
CA VAL A 399 -1.48 -1.71 5.42
C VAL A 399 -2.77 -0.96 5.03
N PRO A 400 -2.79 0.39 5.06
CA PRO A 400 -3.91 1.17 4.56
C PRO A 400 -4.28 0.80 3.13
N SER A 401 -5.58 0.78 2.79
CA SER A 401 -6.06 0.45 1.43
C SER A 401 -5.35 1.24 0.33
N ARG A 402 -5.09 2.52 0.57
CA ARG A 402 -4.40 3.42 -0.38
C ARG A 402 -2.89 3.21 -0.46
N ALA A 403 -2.27 2.56 0.52
CA ALA A 403 -0.85 2.22 0.52
C ALA A 403 -0.56 0.90 -0.21
N ARG A 404 -1.55 0.01 -0.35
CA ARG A 404 -1.36 -1.34 -0.93
C ARG A 404 -0.78 -1.31 -2.34
N PRO A 405 -1.27 -0.46 -3.29
CA PRO A 405 -0.69 -0.41 -4.63
C PRO A 405 0.80 -0.01 -4.62
N LEU A 406 1.20 0.88 -3.70
CA LEU A 406 2.59 1.32 -3.57
C LEU A 406 3.50 0.18 -3.09
N LEU A 407 3.05 -0.59 -2.09
CA LEU A 407 3.79 -1.74 -1.59
C LEU A 407 3.86 -2.88 -2.61
N ARG A 408 2.75 -3.19 -3.29
CA ARG A 408 2.72 -4.18 -4.38
C ARG A 408 3.69 -3.80 -5.50
N ALA A 409 3.72 -2.52 -5.91
CA ALA A 409 4.68 -2.03 -6.90
C ALA A 409 6.14 -2.22 -6.45
N ALA A 410 6.44 -2.03 -5.16
CA ALA A 410 7.78 -2.25 -4.62
C ALA A 410 8.18 -3.73 -4.54
N VAL A 411 7.25 -4.59 -4.12
CA VAL A 411 7.44 -6.06 -4.11
C VAL A 411 7.73 -6.55 -5.52
N GLU A 412 6.92 -6.13 -6.50
CA GLU A 412 7.11 -6.50 -7.90
C GLU A 412 8.42 -5.96 -8.47
N PHE A 413 8.79 -4.73 -8.10
CA PHE A 413 10.08 -4.15 -8.47
C PHE A 413 11.24 -4.99 -7.93
N ARG A 414 11.15 -5.51 -6.70
CA ARG A 414 12.18 -6.41 -6.16
C ARG A 414 12.22 -7.74 -6.89
N ARG A 415 11.08 -8.37 -7.13
CA ARG A 415 11.00 -9.66 -7.84
C ARG A 415 11.57 -9.59 -9.26
N ARG A 416 11.42 -8.44 -9.92
CA ARG A 416 12.02 -8.17 -11.26
C ARG A 416 13.47 -7.71 -11.22
N THR A 417 14.06 -7.55 -10.04
CA THR A 417 15.49 -7.19 -9.91
C THR A 417 16.33 -8.45 -10.02
N PRO A 418 17.39 -8.51 -10.85
CA PRO A 418 18.21 -9.71 -10.96
C PRO A 418 18.78 -10.15 -9.61
N ARG A 419 18.84 -11.47 -9.38
CA ARG A 419 19.43 -12.11 -8.20
C ARG A 419 18.76 -11.74 -6.86
N THR A 420 17.46 -11.42 -6.87
CA THR A 420 16.67 -11.29 -5.64
C THR A 420 15.93 -12.59 -5.32
N ALA A 421 15.84 -12.89 -4.03
CA ALA A 421 15.04 -13.99 -3.47
C ALA A 421 14.14 -13.42 -2.37
N ASP A 422 13.09 -14.13 -1.98
CA ASP A 422 12.07 -13.61 -1.05
C ASP A 422 12.62 -13.18 0.32
N ALA A 423 13.74 -13.76 0.76
CA ALA A 423 14.44 -13.38 1.99
C ALA A 423 15.20 -12.04 1.90
N HIS A 424 15.31 -11.41 0.72
CA HIS A 424 15.99 -10.13 0.55
C HIS A 424 15.19 -8.98 1.16
N GLY A 425 15.92 -7.95 1.61
CA GLY A 425 15.30 -6.75 2.17
C GLY A 425 14.50 -5.99 1.12
N LEU A 426 13.20 -5.81 1.35
CA LEU A 426 12.29 -5.04 0.50
C LEU A 426 12.80 -3.61 0.34
N PHE A 427 13.15 -2.97 1.45
CA PHE A 427 13.63 -1.59 1.51
C PHE A 427 15.16 -1.46 1.59
N ALA A 428 15.90 -2.50 1.20
CA ALA A 428 17.36 -2.43 1.13
C ALA A 428 17.80 -1.22 0.30
N ASN A 429 18.79 -0.46 0.78
CA ASN A 429 19.27 0.81 0.20
C ASN A 429 18.35 2.03 0.34
N CYS A 430 17.11 1.91 0.84
CA CYS A 430 16.26 3.08 1.15
C CYS A 430 16.56 3.65 2.54
N PHE A 431 16.85 2.79 3.52
CA PHE A 431 17.14 3.17 4.91
C PHE A 431 18.63 3.00 5.29
N GLY A 432 19.49 2.65 4.34
CA GLY A 432 20.82 2.09 4.61
C GLY A 432 21.89 3.09 5.07
N THR A 433 21.94 4.31 4.53
CA THR A 433 22.91 5.33 4.93
C THR A 433 22.18 6.63 5.29
N THR A 434 22.69 7.37 6.28
CA THR A 434 22.10 8.64 6.72
C THR A 434 21.87 9.62 5.56
N PRO A 435 22.82 9.85 4.64
CA PRO A 435 22.60 10.77 3.51
C PRO A 435 21.49 10.31 2.56
N ARG A 436 21.38 9.01 2.27
CA ARG A 436 20.32 8.47 1.41
C ARG A 436 18.95 8.57 2.06
N PHE A 437 18.91 8.37 3.37
CA PHE A 437 17.69 8.51 4.14
C PHE A 437 17.22 9.98 4.20
N GLU A 438 18.13 10.92 4.47
CA GLU A 438 17.82 12.35 4.45
C GLU A 438 17.36 12.82 3.06
N ALA A 439 18.01 12.35 2.00
CA ALA A 439 17.57 12.60 0.63
C ALA A 439 16.17 12.02 0.33
N LEU A 440 15.84 10.83 0.87
CA LEU A 440 14.49 10.27 0.76
C LEU A 440 13.44 11.18 1.40
N ILE A 441 13.70 11.69 2.60
CA ILE A 441 12.79 12.58 3.31
C ILE A 441 12.67 13.93 2.58
N ALA A 442 13.79 14.49 2.12
CA ALA A 442 13.83 15.75 1.40
C ALA A 442 13.06 15.66 0.05
N ASP A 443 13.27 14.58 -0.71
CA ASP A 443 12.57 14.34 -1.98
C ASP A 443 11.06 14.12 -1.76
N ALA A 444 10.68 13.37 -0.71
CA ALA A 444 9.27 13.20 -0.36
C ALA A 444 8.61 14.53 0.03
N GLY A 445 9.32 15.36 0.80
CA GLY A 445 8.85 16.64 1.34
C GLY A 445 7.53 16.51 2.10
N LEU A 446 7.40 15.45 2.89
CA LEU A 446 6.30 15.19 3.81
C LEU A 446 6.86 15.14 5.23
N PRO A 447 6.13 15.66 6.25
CA PRO A 447 6.54 15.50 7.63
C PRO A 447 6.46 14.02 8.04
N VAL A 448 7.42 13.59 8.85
CA VAL A 448 7.46 12.22 9.37
C VAL A 448 7.57 12.27 10.90
N PRO A 449 6.42 12.28 11.61
CA PRO A 449 6.40 12.39 13.06
C PRO A 449 7.23 11.32 13.78
N GLY A 450 7.29 10.10 13.21
CA GLY A 450 8.12 9.02 13.73
C GLY A 450 9.62 9.26 13.71
N LEU A 451 10.14 10.33 13.08
CA LEU A 451 11.57 10.67 13.15
C LEU A 451 11.90 11.61 14.30
N ASP A 452 10.96 12.49 14.65
CA ASP A 452 11.11 13.43 15.75
C ASP A 452 10.80 12.78 17.11
N HIS A 453 10.09 11.63 17.09
CA HIS A 453 9.76 10.87 18.29
C HIS A 453 10.89 9.92 18.68
N PRO A 454 11.36 9.94 19.95
CA PRO A 454 12.33 8.95 20.43
C PRO A 454 11.72 7.54 20.42
N HIS A 455 12.48 6.52 20.01
CA HIS A 455 12.04 5.12 20.03
C HIS A 455 12.79 4.33 21.13
N PRO A 456 12.57 4.63 22.43
CA PRO A 456 13.27 3.94 23.51
C PRO A 456 12.79 2.49 23.69
N GLU A 457 11.54 2.21 23.33
CA GLU A 457 10.86 0.93 23.51
C GLU A 457 10.17 0.48 22.21
N ASP A 458 9.62 -0.75 22.21
CA ASP A 458 8.81 -1.23 21.10
C ASP A 458 7.53 -0.40 20.93
N ASP A 459 6.99 -0.38 19.71
CA ASP A 459 5.72 0.30 19.43
C ASP A 459 4.60 -0.15 20.39
N TRP A 460 3.71 0.77 20.77
CA TRP A 460 2.68 0.56 21.80
C TRP A 460 1.82 -0.70 21.58
N HIS A 461 1.45 -0.98 20.32
CA HIS A 461 0.62 -2.13 19.97
C HIS A 461 1.34 -3.47 20.13
N LYS A 462 2.68 -3.47 20.14
CA LYS A 462 3.51 -4.64 20.43
C LYS A 462 3.75 -4.83 21.92
N ALA A 463 3.76 -3.73 22.67
CA ALA A 463 3.77 -3.72 24.13
C ALA A 463 2.41 -4.11 24.73
N ALA A 464 1.32 -4.04 23.94
CA ALA A 464 0.02 -4.51 24.36
C ALA A 464 0.03 -6.00 24.75
N ARG A 465 -0.76 -6.34 25.77
CA ARG A 465 -0.88 -7.68 26.33
C ARG A 465 -2.35 -8.00 26.58
N CYS A 466 -2.71 -9.27 26.49
CA CYS A 466 -4.08 -9.69 26.60
C CYS A 466 -4.23 -11.00 27.36
N TRP A 467 -5.27 -11.08 28.18
CA TRP A 467 -5.58 -12.23 29.03
C TRP A 467 -7.06 -12.56 28.99
N HIS A 468 -7.36 -13.86 28.98
CA HIS A 468 -8.68 -14.36 29.28
C HIS A 468 -8.96 -14.25 30.77
N LEU A 469 -10.07 -13.60 31.12
CA LEU A 469 -10.57 -13.54 32.48
C LEU A 469 -11.55 -14.71 32.67
N HIS A 470 -11.30 -15.54 33.67
CA HIS A 470 -12.19 -16.67 34.02
C HIS A 470 -13.39 -16.24 34.88
N THR A 471 -13.81 -14.99 34.74
CA THR A 471 -15.00 -14.44 35.40
C THR A 471 -16.21 -14.47 34.46
N PRO A 472 -17.42 -14.66 34.98
CA PRO A 472 -18.63 -14.66 34.16
C PRO A 472 -18.74 -13.35 33.39
N GLN A 473 -19.14 -13.47 32.11
CA GLN A 473 -19.22 -12.33 31.20
C GLN A 473 -20.01 -11.19 31.84
N PRO A 474 -19.40 -10.00 32.01
CA PRO A 474 -20.12 -8.88 32.59
C PRO A 474 -21.32 -8.57 31.69
N PRO A 475 -22.48 -8.20 32.26
CA PRO A 475 -23.67 -7.93 31.48
C PRO A 475 -23.34 -6.94 30.36
N THR A 476 -23.71 -7.30 29.12
CA THR A 476 -23.51 -6.47 27.94
C THR A 476 -24.00 -5.07 28.24
N LEU A 477 -23.13 -4.06 28.11
CA LEU A 477 -23.47 -2.64 28.17
C LEU A 477 -24.34 -2.19 26.97
N ASP A 478 -25.17 -3.09 26.41
CA ASP A 478 -26.15 -2.80 25.35
C ASP A 478 -27.42 -2.12 25.90
N ALA A 479 -27.48 -1.84 27.20
CA ALA A 479 -28.39 -0.88 27.81
C ALA A 479 -27.60 0.26 28.48
N LEU A 480 -26.79 0.98 27.73
CA LEU A 480 -26.40 2.32 28.16
C LEU A 480 -27.67 3.19 28.14
N PRO A 481 -28.05 3.85 29.26
CA PRO A 481 -29.22 4.72 29.26
C PRO A 481 -29.02 5.77 28.17
N ARG A 482 -30.02 5.92 27.29
CA ARG A 482 -30.18 7.16 26.53
C ARG A 482 -30.25 8.25 27.59
N LEU A 483 -29.16 8.99 27.77
CA LEU A 483 -29.17 10.18 28.61
C LEU A 483 -30.34 11.04 28.12
N PRO A 484 -31.24 11.50 29.01
CA PRO A 484 -32.46 12.18 28.61
C PRO A 484 -32.10 13.40 27.75
N GLY A 485 -32.76 13.49 26.59
CA GLY A 485 -32.61 14.62 25.69
C GLY A 485 -32.93 15.91 26.41
N VAL A 486 -31.96 16.83 26.45
CA VAL A 486 -32.18 18.17 26.97
C VAL A 486 -32.92 18.95 25.88
N HIS A 487 -34.24 19.04 26.02
CA HIS A 487 -34.97 20.21 25.56
C HIS A 487 -34.53 21.40 26.44
N ARG A 488 -33.68 22.26 25.89
CA ARG A 488 -33.80 23.74 25.90
C ARG A 488 -32.53 24.37 25.32
#